data_AF-A0A1V4ULS3-F1
#
_entry.id   AF-A0A1V4ULS3-F1
#
_cell.length_a   1.000
_cell.length_b   1.000
_cell.length_c   1.000
_cell.angle_alpha   90.00
_cell.angle_beta   90.00
_cell.angle_gamma   90.00
#
_symmetry.space_group_name_H-M   'P 1'
#
loop_
_entity.id
_entity.type
_entity.pdbx_description
1 polymer ?
#
loop_
_entity_poly.entity_id
_entity_poly.type
_entity_poly.pdbx_seq_one_letter_code
_entity_poly.pdbx_strand_id
1 'polypeptide(L)'
;MPDDDYRILEVHDGHVPCLPGRDESVEHCRFCVHSRYFRVNGAYVKSPALAFCLRHRDAGEVDLKKVEAVKCGDRRGEGYRSMMSIIG
;
A
#
# COMPACT_ATOMS: atom_id res chain seq x y z
N MET A 1 -0.35 -4.04 18.77
CA MET A 1 0.48 -3.84 17.55
C MET A 1 0.58 -2.34 17.36
N PRO A 2 1.76 -1.73 17.20
CA PRO A 2 1.83 -0.27 17.20
C PRO A 2 1.18 0.25 15.92
N ASP A 3 0.01 0.89 16.07
CA ASP A 3 -0.74 1.60 15.02
C ASP A 3 -0.06 2.93 14.64
N ASP A 4 1.05 3.29 15.30
CA ASP A 4 1.62 4.65 15.35
C ASP A 4 2.55 5.06 14.18
N ASP A 5 2.84 4.18 13.22
CA ASP A 5 3.91 4.44 12.22
C ASP A 5 3.45 4.28 10.76
N TYR A 6 2.12 4.32 10.53
CA TYR A 6 1.56 4.22 9.18
C TYR A 6 1.06 5.58 8.68
N ARG A 7 1.59 6.00 7.53
CA ARG A 7 0.99 7.09 6.75
C ARG A 7 -0.27 6.59 6.08
N ILE A 8 -1.38 7.28 6.29
CA ILE A 8 -2.63 7.03 5.57
C ILE A 8 -2.64 7.92 4.33
N LEU A 9 -2.68 7.30 3.16
CA LEU A 9 -2.78 7.99 1.87
C LEU A 9 -4.19 7.78 1.33
N GLU A 10 -4.97 8.86 1.24
CA GLU A 10 -6.34 8.81 0.69
C GLU A 10 -6.28 8.59 -0.83
N VAL A 11 -7.19 7.77 -1.34
CA VAL A 11 -7.29 7.51 -2.78
C VAL A 11 -8.19 8.55 -3.42
N HIS A 12 -7.67 9.19 -4.47
CA HIS A 12 -8.40 10.08 -5.34
C HIS A 12 -8.23 9.58 -6.77
N ASP A 13 -9.34 9.24 -7.43
CA ASP A 13 -9.36 8.74 -8.81
C ASP A 13 -8.39 7.55 -9.07
N GLY A 14 -8.33 6.60 -8.12
CA GLY A 14 -7.43 5.44 -8.22
C GLY A 14 -5.94 5.76 -7.97
N HIS A 15 -5.62 6.96 -7.49
CA HIS A 15 -4.26 7.39 -7.17
C HIS A 15 -4.14 7.81 -5.70
N VAL A 16 -2.93 7.70 -5.16
CA VAL A 16 -2.58 8.21 -3.84
C VAL A 16 -1.47 9.26 -3.95
N PRO A 17 -1.50 10.33 -3.12
CA PRO A 17 -0.40 11.29 -3.06
C PRO A 17 0.78 10.68 -2.29
N CYS A 18 1.54 9.83 -2.98
CA CYS A 18 2.63 9.05 -2.38
C CYS A 18 3.73 9.96 -1.83
N LEU A 19 4.11 10.97 -2.64
CA LEU A 19 5.03 12.05 -2.28
C LEU A 19 4.42 13.42 -2.61
N PRO A 20 4.94 14.52 -2.03
CA PRO A 20 4.50 15.87 -2.40
C PRO A 20 4.65 16.11 -3.91
N GLY A 21 3.51 16.36 -4.59
CA GLY A 21 3.49 16.60 -6.04
C GLY A 21 3.71 15.37 -6.91
N ARG A 22 3.66 14.16 -6.34
CA ARG A 22 3.77 12.90 -7.09
C ARG A 22 2.75 11.88 -6.62
N ASP A 23 1.74 11.72 -7.45
CA ASP A 23 0.73 10.70 -7.29
C ASP A 23 1.22 9.34 -7.80
N GLU A 24 0.70 8.28 -7.19
CA GLU A 24 1.01 6.91 -7.53
C GLU A 24 -0.28 6.10 -7.61
N SER A 25 -0.38 5.20 -8.59
CA SER A 25 -1.59 4.40 -8.74
C SER A 25 -1.76 3.41 -7.57
N VAL A 26 -3.00 3.08 -7.24
CA VAL A 26 -3.30 1.99 -6.28
C VAL A 26 -2.79 0.63 -6.80
N GLU A 27 -2.66 0.48 -8.11
CA GLU A 27 -2.05 -0.68 -8.77
C GLU A 27 -0.55 -0.79 -8.50
N HIS A 28 0.17 0.31 -8.35
CA HIS A 28 1.56 0.24 -7.90
C HIS A 28 1.64 -0.06 -6.40
N CYS A 29 0.69 0.46 -5.60
CA CYS A 29 0.66 0.19 -4.16
C CYS A 29 0.53 -1.31 -3.82
N ARG A 30 -0.11 -2.15 -4.65
CA ARG A 30 -0.19 -3.61 -4.43
C ARG A 30 1.15 -4.34 -4.63
N PHE A 31 2.14 -3.67 -5.21
CA PHE A 31 3.49 -4.19 -5.40
C PHE A 31 4.56 -3.37 -4.65
N CYS A 32 4.13 -2.43 -3.81
CA CYS A 32 5.05 -1.57 -3.06
C CYS A 32 5.51 -2.24 -1.77
N VAL A 33 6.82 -2.22 -1.50
CA VAL A 33 7.43 -2.79 -0.29
C VAL A 33 6.96 -2.12 1.01
N HIS A 34 6.46 -0.88 0.91
CA HIS A 34 5.94 -0.11 2.04
C HIS A 34 4.43 -0.28 2.22
N SER A 35 3.71 -0.85 1.26
CA SER A 35 2.26 -1.05 1.38
C SER A 35 1.94 -2.12 2.42
N ARG A 36 1.02 -1.79 3.34
CA ARG A 36 0.68 -2.69 4.47
C ARG A 36 -0.79 -3.04 4.47
N TYR A 37 -1.67 -2.06 4.29
CA TYR A 37 -3.12 -2.29 4.25
C TYR A 37 -3.80 -1.40 3.22
N PHE A 38 -4.90 -1.90 2.67
CA PHE A 38 -5.84 -1.14 1.85
C PHE A 38 -7.11 -0.95 2.65
N ARG A 39 -7.70 0.25 2.63
CA ARG A 39 -9.05 0.49 3.14
C ARG A 39 -10.03 0.25 1.99
N VAL A 40 -10.93 -0.71 2.16
CA VAL A 40 -11.95 -1.08 1.19
C VAL A 40 -13.29 -1.14 1.90
N ASN A 41 -14.26 -0.34 1.45
CA ASN A 41 -15.58 -0.20 2.09
C ASN A 41 -15.48 0.07 3.61
N GLY A 42 -14.56 0.94 4.01
CA GLY A 42 -14.30 1.32 5.41
C GLY A 42 -13.46 0.33 6.22
N ALA A 43 -13.16 -0.86 5.69
CA ALA A 43 -12.39 -1.89 6.39
C ALA A 43 -10.95 -1.99 5.89
N TYR A 44 -9.99 -2.13 6.81
CA TYR A 44 -8.59 -2.36 6.44
C TYR A 44 -8.33 -3.84 6.18
N VAL A 45 -7.90 -4.14 4.96
CA VAL A 45 -7.46 -5.46 4.52
C VAL A 45 -5.96 -5.45 4.26
N LYS A 46 -5.30 -6.60 4.48
CA LYS A 46 -3.86 -6.72 4.23
C LYS A 46 -3.53 -6.44 2.77
N SER A 47 -2.42 -5.75 2.55
CA SER A 47 -1.92 -5.45 1.21
C SER A 47 -1.53 -6.72 0.45
N PRO A 48 -1.87 -6.85 -0.85
CA PRO A 48 -1.35 -7.90 -1.73
C PRO A 48 0.18 -7.96 -1.76
N ALA A 49 0.86 -6.84 -1.50
CA ALA A 49 2.32 -6.78 -1.39
C ALA A 49 2.85 -7.74 -0.30
N LEU A 50 2.05 -8.01 0.74
CA LEU A 50 2.44 -8.92 1.82
C LEU A 50 2.45 -10.39 1.41
N ALA A 51 1.81 -10.78 0.29
CA ALA A 51 1.91 -12.14 -0.24
C ALA A 51 3.36 -12.51 -0.58
N PHE A 52 4.14 -11.53 -1.08
CA PHE A 52 5.56 -11.69 -1.40
C PHE A 52 6.47 -11.49 -0.18
N CYS A 53 5.90 -11.12 0.97
CA CYS A 53 6.65 -11.01 2.21
C CYS A 53 6.83 -12.41 2.81
N LEU A 54 8.09 -12.88 2.89
CA LEU A 54 8.46 -14.18 3.48
C LEU A 54 7.86 -14.41 4.88
N ARG A 55 7.56 -13.33 5.61
CA ARG A 55 7.00 -13.33 6.97
C ARG A 55 5.47 -13.44 7.03
N HIS A 56 4.74 -12.92 6.03
CA HIS A 56 3.28 -12.78 6.12
C HIS A 56 2.51 -13.73 5.20
N ARG A 57 3.03 -14.06 4.00
CA ARG A 57 2.51 -15.05 3.02
C ARG A 57 0.98 -15.11 2.81
N ASP A 58 0.28 -14.04 3.18
CA ASP A 58 -1.17 -14.02 3.31
C ASP A 58 -1.65 -12.64 2.89
N ALA A 59 -2.25 -12.60 1.70
CA ALA A 59 -3.04 -11.47 1.25
C ALA A 59 -4.12 -12.00 0.30
N GLY A 60 -5.37 -11.65 0.60
CA GLY A 60 -6.47 -11.88 -0.32
C GLY A 60 -6.43 -10.92 -1.51
N GLU A 61 -7.22 -11.22 -2.53
CA GLU A 61 -7.44 -10.29 -3.63
C GLU A 61 -8.15 -9.02 -3.12
N VAL A 62 -7.68 -7.86 -3.57
CA VAL A 62 -8.23 -6.55 -3.21
C VAL A 62 -8.90 -5.96 -4.45
N ASP A 63 -10.19 -5.62 -4.34
CA ASP A 63 -10.92 -4.89 -5.38
C ASP A 63 -10.44 -3.43 -5.41
N LEU A 64 -9.50 -3.14 -6.32
CA LEU A 64 -8.83 -1.84 -6.43
C LEU A 64 -9.79 -0.70 -6.74
N LYS A 65 -10.96 -0.97 -7.33
CA LYS A 65 -11.97 0.04 -7.66
C LYS A 65 -12.71 0.56 -6.42
N LYS A 66 -12.66 -0.20 -5.31
CA LYS A 66 -13.32 0.13 -4.04
C LYS A 66 -12.32 0.59 -2.97
N VAL A 67 -11.05 0.81 -3.35
CA VAL A 67 -10.04 1.27 -2.42
C VAL A 67 -10.23 2.75 -2.15
N GLU A 68 -10.29 3.08 -0.86
CA GLU A 68 -10.49 4.45 -0.38
C GLU A 68 -9.21 5.04 0.22
N ALA A 69 -8.31 4.19 0.73
CA ALA A 69 -7.04 4.63 1.30
C ALA A 69 -6.02 3.49 1.34
N VAL A 70 -4.75 3.84 1.50
CA VAL A 70 -3.64 2.90 1.70
C VAL A 70 -2.89 3.27 2.99
N LYS A 71 -2.72 2.31 3.91
CA LYS A 71 -1.77 2.43 5.03
C LYS A 71 -0.38 2.04 4.53
N CYS A 72 0.50 3.02 4.49
CA CYS A 72 1.89 2.90 4.05
C CYS A 72 2.82 2.90 5.28
N GLY A 73 3.72 1.92 5.34
CA GLY A 73 4.77 1.81 6.37
C GLY A 73 6.08 2.49 5.99
N ASP A 74 6.04 3.40 5.02
CA ASP A 74 7.11 4.36 4.78
C ASP A 74 7.03 5.43 5.87
N ARG A 75 8.11 5.56 6.65
CA ARG A 75 8.16 6.44 7.83
C ARG A 75 8.42 7.90 7.48
N ARG A 76 8.98 8.17 6.29
CA ARG A 76 9.59 9.47 5.98
C ARG A 76 9.26 10.07 4.62
N GLY A 77 8.44 9.42 3.80
CA GLY A 77 8.30 9.85 2.40
C GLY A 77 9.38 9.25 1.51
N GLU A 78 9.74 7.99 1.73
CA GLU A 78 10.59 7.17 0.86
C GLU A 78 9.94 6.97 -0.52
N GLY A 79 8.61 6.97 -0.58
CA GLY A 79 7.85 6.87 -1.82
C GLY A 79 7.67 5.44 -2.34
N TYR A 80 7.19 5.32 -3.58
CA TYR A 80 6.96 4.02 -4.19
C TYR A 80 8.27 3.26 -4.44
N ARG A 81 8.31 2.00 -4.00
CA ARG A 81 9.40 1.09 -4.26
C ARG A 81 8.84 -0.30 -4.58
N SER A 82 9.02 -0.71 -5.84
CA SER A 82 8.54 -2.00 -6.34
C SER A 82 9.26 -3.17 -5.65
N MET A 83 8.49 -4.16 -5.21
CA MET A 83 9.03 -5.44 -4.73
C MET A 83 9.78 -6.20 -5.82
N MET A 84 9.39 -6.04 -7.09
CA MET A 84 10.05 -6.74 -8.22
C MET A 84 11.51 -6.33 -8.38
N SER A 85 11.89 -5.12 -7.96
CA SER A 85 13.27 -4.64 -7.99
C SER A 85 14.15 -5.19 -6.86
N ILE A 86 13.58 -5.93 -5.90
CA ILE A 86 14.30 -6.50 -4.74
C ILE A 86 14.56 -8.01 -4.90
N ILE A 87 13.80 -8.69 -5.75
CA ILE A 87 13.93 -10.14 -6.03
C ILE A 87 14.84 -10.38 -7.27
N GLY A 88 15.65 -9.38 -7.64
CA GLY A 88 16.64 -9.44 -8.72
C GLY A 88 18.05 -9.67 -8.20
#